data_AF-A0A437SAB8-F1
#
_entry.id   AF-A0A437SAB8-F1
#
_cell.length_a   1.000
_cell.length_b   1.000
_cell.length_c   1.000
_cell.angle_alpha   90.00
_cell.angle_beta   90.00
_cell.angle_gamma   90.00
#
_symmetry.space_group_name_H-M   'P 1'
#
loop_
_entity.id
_entity.type
_entity.pdbx_description
1 polymer ?
#
loop_
_entity_poly.entity_id
_entity_poly.type
_entity_poly.pdbx_seq_one_letter_code
_entity_poly.pdbx_strand_id
1 'polypeptide(L)'
;MTSNKKEKINKKEKLVGKRFGKLKVLSVYKKGKYKKCKCICDCGNTTDVYYSNLVSGRTISCGCRGGEIANRYKNIVGEIYHDLIVEEKTEKREDGLIVWKCRCLKCGKYIEVTKKQLDRGYVKDCGNHKYEDLLGQKIGELTIISFDKNREKYLCQCSCGKSTYVSRSNLISSHTLSCGHLKDNRKYKYVDGALPYLLTGKIPSNNTSGVKGVSQTKSGKWVSYITLRKKRYTLGTFKKKEDAIRARKKAEIDFFLPIIEKDQMRKQKTKHRKERV
;
A
#
# COMPACT_ATOMS: atom_id res chain seq x y z
N MET A 1 72.51 -65.39 28.94
CA MET A 1 72.50 -64.76 27.60
C MET A 1 71.18 -65.16 26.96
N THR A 2 70.22 -64.31 26.61
CA THR A 2 70.21 -62.93 26.14
C THR A 2 68.91 -62.25 26.58
N SER A 3 69.02 -61.07 27.20
CA SER A 3 67.90 -60.24 27.65
C SER A 3 67.15 -59.62 26.46
N ASN A 4 65.84 -59.85 26.41
CA ASN A 4 64.94 -59.38 25.36
C ASN A 4 64.55 -57.91 25.62
N LYS A 5 65.04 -57.00 24.77
CA LYS A 5 64.69 -55.57 24.75
C LYS A 5 63.21 -55.41 24.40
N LYS A 6 62.36 -55.04 25.36
CA LYS A 6 61.04 -54.47 25.07
C LYS A 6 61.19 -52.99 24.70
N GLU A 7 61.07 -52.71 23.42
CA GLU A 7 61.03 -51.36 22.86
C GLU A 7 59.81 -50.57 23.40
N LYS A 8 60.08 -49.35 23.86
CA LYS A 8 59.08 -48.39 24.36
C LYS A 8 58.21 -47.89 23.21
N ILE A 9 57.01 -48.45 23.06
CA ILE A 9 56.00 -47.96 22.11
C ILE A 9 55.58 -46.53 22.48
N ASN A 10 55.82 -45.60 21.56
CA ASN A 10 55.69 -44.16 21.76
C ASN A 10 54.20 -43.74 21.75
N LYS A 11 53.74 -43.05 22.81
CA LYS A 11 52.35 -42.57 22.99
C LYS A 11 51.86 -41.59 21.91
N LYS A 12 52.72 -41.22 20.93
CA LYS A 12 52.45 -40.32 19.81
C LYS A 12 51.61 -40.96 18.67
N GLU A 13 51.60 -42.28 18.55
CA GLU A 13 51.02 -42.96 17.37
C GLU A 13 49.54 -43.37 17.50
N LYS A 14 48.96 -43.32 18.71
CA LYS A 14 47.63 -43.91 18.96
C LYS A 14 46.43 -43.10 18.41
N LEU A 15 46.68 -41.89 17.89
CA LEU A 15 45.66 -40.96 17.40
C LEU A 15 45.73 -40.70 15.89
N VAL A 16 46.84 -41.05 15.25
CA VAL A 16 46.96 -40.97 13.79
C VAL A 16 46.00 -41.99 13.17
N GLY A 17 45.23 -41.57 12.17
CA GLY A 17 44.20 -42.38 11.53
C GLY A 17 42.83 -42.38 12.22
N LYS A 18 42.71 -41.89 13.47
CA LYS A 18 41.41 -41.78 14.16
C LYS A 18 40.55 -40.67 13.56
N ARG A 19 39.24 -40.91 13.58
CA ARG A 19 38.21 -39.97 13.12
C ARG A 19 37.52 -39.28 14.30
N PHE A 20 37.31 -37.98 14.16
CA PHE A 20 36.63 -37.10 15.10
C PHE A 20 35.63 -36.26 14.31
N GLY A 21 34.38 -36.72 14.27
CA GLY A 21 33.38 -36.18 13.34
C GLY A 21 33.83 -36.35 11.88
N LYS A 22 33.88 -35.25 11.13
CA LYS A 22 34.34 -35.21 9.74
C LYS A 22 35.86 -35.14 9.58
N LEU A 23 36.63 -35.10 10.67
CA LEU A 23 38.08 -34.95 10.65
C LEU A 23 38.79 -36.28 10.87
N LYS A 24 39.72 -36.63 9.99
CA LYS A 24 40.66 -37.75 10.14
C LYS A 24 42.05 -37.20 10.43
N VAL A 25 42.68 -37.66 11.51
CA VAL A 25 44.02 -37.19 11.91
C VAL A 25 45.09 -37.78 11.00
N LEU A 26 45.86 -36.92 10.35
CA LEU A 26 47.01 -37.29 9.51
C LEU A 26 48.32 -37.31 10.31
N SER A 27 48.56 -36.29 11.12
CA SER A 27 49.77 -36.22 11.94
C SER A 27 49.56 -35.39 13.19
N VAL A 28 50.36 -35.65 14.22
CA VAL A 28 50.38 -34.88 15.47
C VAL A 28 51.75 -34.27 15.63
N TYR A 29 51.81 -32.94 15.77
CA TYR A 29 53.05 -32.19 15.91
C TYR A 29 52.96 -31.17 17.05
N LYS A 30 54.12 -30.72 17.54
CA LYS A 30 54.21 -29.71 18.58
C LYS A 30 54.56 -28.37 17.94
N LYS A 31 53.76 -27.33 18.21
CA LYS A 31 54.03 -25.95 17.78
C LYS A 31 54.11 -25.07 19.02
N GLY A 32 55.34 -24.71 19.41
CA GLY A 32 55.62 -24.03 20.68
C GLY A 32 55.22 -24.89 21.88
N LYS A 33 54.45 -24.32 22.83
CA LYS A 33 53.93 -25.04 24.01
C LYS A 33 52.73 -25.96 23.74
N TYR A 34 52.14 -25.89 22.54
CA TYR A 34 50.88 -26.59 22.23
C TYR A 34 51.09 -27.78 21.30
N LYS A 35 50.26 -28.82 21.48
CA LYS A 35 50.15 -29.96 20.56
C LYS A 35 49.02 -29.70 19.55
N LYS A 36 49.33 -29.81 18.26
CA LYS A 36 48.37 -29.68 17.16
C LYS A 36 48.31 -30.97 16.36
N CYS A 37 47.14 -31.22 15.78
CA CYS A 37 46.86 -32.33 14.90
C CYS A 37 46.55 -31.76 13.50
N LYS A 38 47.32 -32.17 12.50
CA LYS A 38 46.97 -31.94 11.10
C LYS A 38 45.91 -32.97 10.72
N CYS A 39 44.74 -32.50 10.31
CA CYS A 39 43.59 -33.35 10.02
C CYS A 39 43.11 -33.09 8.60
N ILE A 40 42.74 -34.15 7.87
CA ILE A 40 41.98 -34.05 6.64
C ILE A 40 40.50 -34.16 6.96
N CYS A 41 39.69 -33.30 6.38
CA CYS A 41 38.25 -33.37 6.53
C CYS A 41 37.63 -34.14 5.37
N ASP A 42 36.43 -34.70 5.55
CA ASP A 42 35.64 -35.27 4.46
C ASP A 42 35.36 -34.25 3.33
N CYS A 43 35.51 -32.95 3.62
CA CYS A 43 35.46 -31.84 2.67
C CYS A 43 36.67 -31.77 1.70
N GLY A 44 37.67 -32.64 1.85
CA GLY A 44 38.94 -32.61 1.12
C GLY A 44 39.97 -31.61 1.67
N ASN A 45 39.55 -30.61 2.46
CA ASN A 45 40.48 -29.64 3.04
C ASN A 45 41.27 -30.22 4.22
N THR A 46 42.52 -29.76 4.34
CA THR A 46 43.39 -30.03 5.48
C THR A 46 43.34 -28.86 6.46
N THR A 47 43.22 -29.15 7.76
CA THR A 47 43.17 -28.14 8.84
C THR A 47 44.05 -28.52 10.02
N ASP A 48 44.59 -27.52 10.71
CA ASP A 48 45.37 -27.69 11.94
C ASP A 48 44.50 -27.45 13.17
N VAL A 49 44.24 -28.49 13.95
CA VAL A 49 43.36 -28.44 15.13
C VAL A 49 44.17 -28.68 16.40
N TYR A 50 43.85 -27.99 17.50
CA TYR A 50 44.48 -28.28 18.79
C TYR A 50 44.13 -29.69 19.27
N TYR A 51 45.14 -30.41 19.76
CA TYR A 51 44.97 -31.77 20.28
C TYR A 51 43.87 -31.85 21.34
N SER A 52 43.83 -30.89 22.27
CA SER A 52 42.82 -30.81 23.33
C SER A 52 41.41 -30.63 22.78
N ASN A 53 41.22 -29.81 21.74
CA ASN A 53 39.91 -29.55 21.13
C ASN A 53 39.41 -30.72 20.30
N LEU A 54 40.34 -31.48 19.70
CA LEU A 54 40.02 -32.69 18.95
C LEU A 54 39.58 -33.82 19.89
N VAL A 55 40.34 -34.07 20.96
CA VAL A 55 40.03 -35.14 21.93
C VAL A 55 38.78 -34.83 22.76
N SER A 56 38.53 -33.56 23.10
CA SER A 56 37.31 -33.12 23.80
C SER A 56 36.07 -33.03 22.91
N GLY A 57 36.18 -33.31 21.61
CA GLY A 57 35.05 -33.26 20.67
C GLY A 57 34.56 -31.86 20.33
N ARG A 58 35.28 -30.80 20.73
CA ARG A 58 34.92 -29.39 20.41
C ARG A 58 35.13 -29.05 18.94
N THR A 59 36.00 -29.76 18.23
CA THR A 59 36.26 -29.54 16.81
C THR A 59 36.02 -30.81 16.01
N ILE A 60 34.92 -30.82 15.25
CA ILE A 60 34.45 -31.98 14.49
C ILE A 60 34.45 -31.79 12.96
N SER A 61 34.91 -30.64 12.45
CA SER A 61 34.98 -30.38 10.99
C SER A 61 36.02 -29.29 10.65
N CYS A 62 36.38 -29.19 9.35
CA CYS A 62 37.24 -28.13 8.79
C CYS A 62 36.60 -26.73 8.80
N GLY A 63 35.34 -26.59 9.26
CA GLY A 63 34.56 -25.36 9.10
C GLY A 63 33.88 -25.21 7.73
N CYS A 64 34.03 -26.20 6.82
CA CYS A 64 33.41 -26.15 5.49
C CYS A 64 31.90 -25.98 5.53
N ARG A 65 31.20 -26.53 6.54
CA ARG A 65 29.74 -26.40 6.65
C ARG A 65 29.33 -24.93 6.79
N GLY A 66 30.10 -24.13 7.53
CA GLY A 66 29.87 -22.68 7.63
C GLY A 66 30.22 -21.93 6.35
N GLY A 67 31.28 -22.36 5.65
CA GLY A 67 31.69 -21.78 4.36
C GLY A 67 30.74 -22.10 3.20
N GLU A 68 30.23 -23.32 3.14
CA GLU A 68 29.23 -23.79 2.15
C GLU A 68 27.90 -23.06 2.35
N ILE A 69 27.44 -22.94 3.61
CA ILE A 69 26.24 -22.17 3.94
C ILE A 69 26.45 -20.69 3.57
N ALA A 70 27.58 -20.08 3.96
CA ALA A 70 27.89 -18.68 3.64
C ALA A 70 28.01 -18.40 2.13
N ASN A 71 28.53 -19.35 1.34
CA ASN A 71 28.61 -19.22 -0.13
C ASN A 71 27.25 -19.40 -0.80
N ARG A 72 26.38 -20.28 -0.29
CA ARG A 72 25.00 -20.41 -0.78
C ARG A 72 24.20 -19.13 -0.52
N TYR A 73 24.36 -18.52 0.67
CA TYR A 73 23.75 -17.22 0.99
C TYR A 73 24.28 -16.05 0.11
N LYS A 74 25.44 -16.20 -0.54
CA LYS A 74 26.08 -15.18 -1.39
C LYS A 74 25.59 -15.15 -2.83
N ASN A 75 25.01 -16.23 -3.36
CA ASN A 75 24.57 -16.28 -4.75
C ASN A 75 23.07 -16.54 -4.83
N ILE A 76 22.31 -15.49 -5.13
CA ILE A 76 20.84 -15.52 -5.26
C ILE A 76 20.38 -15.49 -6.72
N VAL A 77 21.29 -15.69 -7.69
CA VAL A 77 20.94 -15.74 -9.11
C VAL A 77 19.96 -16.90 -9.37
N GLY A 78 18.87 -16.60 -10.06
CA GLY A 78 17.77 -17.51 -10.37
C GLY A 78 16.66 -17.55 -9.31
N GLU A 79 16.85 -16.92 -8.15
CA GLU A 79 15.79 -16.84 -7.14
C GLU A 79 14.71 -15.84 -7.53
N ILE A 80 13.47 -16.20 -7.24
CA ILE A 80 12.29 -15.36 -7.49
C ILE A 80 11.85 -14.73 -6.18
N TYR A 81 11.76 -13.41 -6.18
CA TYR A 81 11.28 -12.59 -5.09
C TYR A 81 10.07 -11.80 -5.59
N HIS A 82 8.87 -12.20 -5.17
CA HIS A 82 7.61 -11.63 -5.68
C HIS A 82 7.55 -11.68 -7.22
N ASP A 83 7.47 -10.53 -7.90
CA ASP A 83 7.41 -10.43 -9.37
C ASP A 83 8.80 -10.18 -10.00
N LEU A 84 9.88 -10.49 -9.30
CA LEU A 84 11.26 -10.24 -9.73
C LEU A 84 12.08 -11.53 -9.72
N ILE A 85 12.81 -11.80 -10.80
CA ILE A 85 13.82 -12.84 -10.89
C ILE A 85 15.21 -12.22 -10.88
N VAL A 86 16.12 -12.73 -10.04
CA VAL A 86 17.51 -12.25 -10.03
C VAL A 86 18.27 -12.90 -11.18
N GLU A 87 18.80 -12.11 -12.11
CA GLU A 87 19.56 -12.65 -13.26
C GLU A 87 21.06 -12.50 -13.07
N GLU A 88 21.53 -11.35 -12.57
CA GLU A 88 22.95 -11.03 -12.61
C GLU A 88 23.41 -10.31 -11.34
N LYS A 89 24.64 -10.60 -10.94
CA LYS A 89 25.35 -9.86 -9.89
C LYS A 89 25.99 -8.62 -10.49
N THR A 90 25.75 -7.45 -9.91
CA THR A 90 26.44 -6.23 -10.36
C THR A 90 27.74 -5.98 -9.58
N GLU A 91 28.60 -5.12 -10.12
CA GLU A 91 29.80 -4.64 -9.44
C GLU A 91 29.49 -3.55 -8.38
N LYS A 92 28.29 -2.95 -8.46
CA LYS A 92 27.87 -1.88 -7.57
C LYS A 92 27.63 -2.38 -6.15
N ARG A 93 27.98 -1.53 -5.19
CA ARG A 93 27.71 -1.76 -3.76
C ARG A 93 27.01 -0.57 -3.15
N GLU A 94 26.01 -0.87 -2.33
CA GLU A 94 25.21 0.11 -1.60
C GLU A 94 25.12 -0.35 -0.14
N ASP A 95 25.47 0.49 0.82
CA ASP A 95 25.60 0.13 2.25
C ASP A 95 26.48 -1.10 2.52
N GLY A 96 27.52 -1.31 1.70
CA GLY A 96 28.39 -2.49 1.77
C GLY A 96 27.76 -3.79 1.27
N LEU A 97 26.51 -3.75 0.78
CA LEU A 97 25.79 -4.86 0.18
C LEU A 97 25.96 -4.87 -1.34
N ILE A 98 25.96 -6.07 -1.92
CA ILE A 98 25.99 -6.27 -3.37
C ILE A 98 24.63 -5.87 -3.95
N VAL A 99 24.65 -5.07 -5.01
CA VAL A 99 23.47 -4.74 -5.81
C VAL A 99 23.27 -5.82 -6.88
N TRP A 100 22.04 -6.29 -7.03
CA TRP A 100 21.64 -7.36 -7.94
C TRP A 100 20.76 -6.80 -9.05
N LYS A 101 20.99 -7.27 -10.27
CA LYS A 101 20.18 -6.94 -11.43
C LYS A 101 19.06 -7.97 -11.52
N CYS A 102 17.85 -7.48 -11.30
CA CYS A 102 16.65 -8.28 -11.30
C CYS A 102 15.79 -7.94 -12.51
N ARG A 103 15.28 -8.96 -13.20
CA ARG A 103 14.29 -8.80 -14.27
C ARG A 103 12.91 -8.95 -13.67
N CYS A 104 11.99 -8.09 -14.05
CA CYS A 104 10.61 -8.25 -13.63
C CYS A 104 9.84 -9.20 -14.56
N LEU A 105 9.15 -10.16 -13.95
CA LEU A 105 8.39 -11.19 -14.65
C LEU A 105 7.13 -10.65 -15.34
N LYS A 106 6.64 -9.47 -14.93
CA LYS A 106 5.47 -8.81 -15.52
C LYS A 106 5.79 -7.93 -16.72
N CYS A 107 6.87 -7.14 -16.66
CA CYS A 107 7.19 -6.09 -17.66
C CYS A 107 8.45 -6.41 -18.46
N GLY A 108 9.25 -7.40 -18.03
CA GLY A 108 10.58 -7.67 -18.58
C GLY A 108 11.63 -6.58 -18.29
N LYS A 109 11.27 -5.46 -17.65
CA LYS A 109 12.21 -4.39 -17.30
C LYS A 109 13.15 -4.84 -16.19
N TYR A 110 14.35 -4.29 -16.22
CA TYR A 110 15.40 -4.55 -15.25
C TYR A 110 15.42 -3.49 -14.15
N ILE A 111 15.67 -3.92 -12.92
CA ILE A 111 15.93 -3.05 -11.77
C ILE A 111 17.19 -3.50 -11.04
N GLU A 112 17.82 -2.56 -10.36
CA GLU A 112 18.99 -2.80 -9.51
C GLU A 112 18.56 -2.70 -8.05
N VAL A 113 18.69 -3.79 -7.28
CA VAL A 113 18.23 -3.86 -5.89
C VAL A 113 19.17 -4.68 -5.03
N THR A 114 19.27 -4.35 -3.75
CA THR A 114 20.06 -5.12 -2.78
C THR A 114 19.29 -6.33 -2.26
N LYS A 115 20.00 -7.38 -1.83
CA LYS A 115 19.38 -8.56 -1.20
C LYS A 115 18.54 -8.19 0.04
N LYS A 116 18.97 -7.21 0.82
CA LYS A 116 18.23 -6.72 1.99
C LYS A 116 16.85 -6.15 1.63
N GLN A 117 16.73 -5.46 0.50
CA GLN A 117 15.46 -4.94 0.00
C GLN A 117 14.53 -6.05 -0.49
N LEU A 118 15.10 -7.07 -1.14
CA LEU A 118 14.37 -8.26 -1.59
C LEU A 118 13.86 -9.09 -0.40
N ASP A 119 14.73 -9.45 0.55
CA ASP A 119 14.39 -10.25 1.73
C ASP A 119 13.36 -9.57 2.63
N ARG A 120 13.43 -8.23 2.78
CA ARG A 120 12.45 -7.45 3.55
C ARG A 120 11.16 -7.14 2.78
N GLY A 121 11.11 -7.42 1.48
CA GLY A 121 9.95 -7.13 0.63
C GLY A 121 9.68 -5.64 0.43
N TYR A 122 10.70 -4.78 0.52
CA TYR A 122 10.58 -3.35 0.21
C TYR A 122 10.41 -3.11 -1.29
N VAL A 123 10.94 -4.03 -2.10
CA VAL A 123 10.80 -4.01 -3.56
C VAL A 123 10.18 -5.33 -4.00
N LYS A 124 9.03 -5.24 -4.68
CA LYS A 124 8.21 -6.39 -5.09
C LYS A 124 8.09 -6.54 -6.61
N ASP A 125 8.33 -5.47 -7.36
CA ASP A 125 8.16 -5.41 -8.82
C ASP A 125 9.05 -4.30 -9.43
N CYS A 126 9.00 -4.11 -10.77
CA CYS A 126 9.83 -3.11 -11.47
C CYS A 126 9.50 -1.64 -11.13
N GLY A 127 8.50 -1.37 -10.28
CA GLY A 127 8.00 -0.04 -9.94
C GLY A 127 7.24 0.66 -11.07
N ASN A 128 7.34 0.12 -12.29
CA ASN A 128 6.86 0.73 -13.53
C ASN A 128 5.61 0.06 -14.12
N HIS A 129 4.89 -0.74 -13.31
CA HIS A 129 3.59 -1.31 -13.68
C HIS A 129 2.41 -0.37 -13.40
N LYS A 130 2.65 0.74 -12.70
CA LYS A 130 1.58 1.69 -12.33
C LYS A 130 0.83 2.28 -13.54
N TYR A 131 1.27 2.07 -14.78
CA TYR A 131 0.71 2.74 -15.96
C TYR A 131 0.22 1.80 -17.07
N GLU A 132 0.67 0.54 -17.07
CA GLU A 132 0.37 -0.40 -18.16
C GLU A 132 -0.83 -1.32 -17.83
N ASP A 133 -1.12 -1.56 -16.54
CA ASP A 133 -2.18 -2.52 -16.12
C ASP A 133 -3.58 -2.19 -16.64
N LEU A 134 -3.90 -0.90 -16.80
CA LEU A 134 -5.27 -0.45 -17.08
C LEU A 134 -5.51 -0.19 -18.57
N LEU A 135 -4.49 -0.25 -19.42
CA LEU A 135 -4.63 0.02 -20.86
C LEU A 135 -5.56 -1.03 -21.50
N GLY A 136 -6.51 -0.57 -22.31
CA GLY A 136 -7.52 -1.41 -22.96
C GLY A 136 -8.69 -1.83 -22.06
N GLN A 137 -8.64 -1.58 -20.75
CA GLN A 137 -9.75 -1.91 -19.87
C GLN A 137 -10.92 -0.93 -20.03
N LYS A 138 -12.14 -1.47 -19.90
CA LYS A 138 -13.38 -0.68 -19.86
C LYS A 138 -13.86 -0.55 -18.42
N ILE A 139 -13.93 0.69 -17.93
CA ILE A 139 -14.41 1.03 -16.58
C ILE A 139 -15.63 1.93 -16.73
N GLY A 140 -16.82 1.39 -16.45
CA GLY A 140 -18.08 2.05 -16.75
C GLY A 140 -18.26 2.26 -18.25
N GLU A 141 -18.40 3.52 -18.66
CA GLU A 141 -18.49 3.96 -20.05
C GLU A 141 -17.16 4.44 -20.64
N LEU A 142 -16.06 4.33 -19.89
CA LEU A 142 -14.73 4.76 -20.30
C LEU A 142 -13.87 3.57 -20.73
N THR A 143 -13.34 3.64 -21.94
CA THR A 143 -12.32 2.71 -22.46
C THR A 143 -10.96 3.39 -22.38
N ILE A 144 -10.01 2.76 -21.69
CA ILE A 144 -8.70 3.35 -21.43
C ILE A 144 -7.80 3.15 -22.66
N ILE A 145 -7.38 4.25 -23.29
CA ILE A 145 -6.61 4.23 -24.55
C ILE A 145 -5.11 4.28 -24.28
N SER A 146 -4.66 5.29 -23.54
CA SER A 146 -3.24 5.57 -23.33
C SER A 146 -2.99 6.28 -22.00
N PHE A 147 -1.74 6.29 -21.56
CA PHE A 147 -1.31 7.04 -20.39
C PHE A 147 -0.43 8.22 -20.81
N ASP A 148 -0.83 9.43 -20.42
CA ASP A 148 -0.07 10.66 -20.64
C ASP A 148 0.89 10.88 -19.46
N LYS A 149 2.19 10.67 -19.72
CA LYS A 149 3.26 10.82 -18.72
C LYS A 149 3.40 12.25 -18.20
N ASN A 150 3.10 13.27 -19.00
CA ASN A 150 3.24 14.67 -18.59
C ASN A 150 2.13 15.09 -17.61
N ARG A 151 0.92 14.55 -17.80
CA ARG A 151 -0.25 14.88 -16.96
C ARG A 151 -0.49 13.88 -15.82
N GLU A 152 0.26 12.78 -15.82
CA GLU A 152 0.06 11.60 -14.97
C GLU A 152 -1.39 11.08 -14.99
N LYS A 153 -2.02 11.10 -16.17
CA LYS A 153 -3.44 10.73 -16.36
C LYS A 153 -3.63 9.80 -17.54
N TYR A 154 -4.66 8.97 -17.47
CA TYR A 154 -5.10 8.11 -18.56
C TYR A 154 -6.04 8.87 -19.48
N LEU A 155 -5.78 8.79 -20.78
CA LEU A 155 -6.72 9.18 -21.82
C LEU A 155 -7.75 8.06 -21.99
N CYS A 156 -9.01 8.40 -21.79
CA CYS A 156 -10.13 7.49 -21.88
C CYS A 156 -11.10 7.93 -22.98
N GLN A 157 -11.55 7.02 -23.81
CA GLN A 157 -12.64 7.23 -24.76
C GLN A 157 -13.95 6.86 -24.09
N CYS A 158 -14.89 7.80 -24.06
CA CYS A 158 -16.22 7.52 -23.54
C CYS A 158 -17.15 6.97 -24.63
N SER A 159 -18.13 6.15 -24.25
CA SER A 159 -19.16 5.64 -25.17
C SER A 159 -19.94 6.75 -25.88
N CYS A 160 -20.02 7.95 -25.29
CA CYS A 160 -20.64 9.14 -25.89
C CYS A 160 -19.79 9.81 -26.98
N GLY A 161 -18.61 9.27 -27.30
CA GLY A 161 -17.70 9.83 -28.31
C GLY A 161 -16.70 10.86 -27.79
N LYS A 162 -16.85 11.33 -26.54
CA LYS A 162 -15.92 12.30 -25.94
C LYS A 162 -14.73 11.61 -25.28
N SER A 163 -13.53 12.15 -25.47
CA SER A 163 -12.32 11.72 -24.76
C SER A 163 -12.08 12.55 -23.49
N THR A 164 -11.59 11.91 -22.43
CA THR A 164 -11.28 12.58 -21.14
C THR A 164 -10.01 12.06 -20.50
N TYR A 165 -9.37 12.92 -19.71
CA TYR A 165 -8.21 12.55 -18.90
C TYR A 165 -8.64 12.23 -17.46
N VAL A 166 -8.33 11.02 -17.00
CA VAL A 166 -8.74 10.53 -15.67
C VAL A 166 -7.52 10.00 -14.90
N SER A 167 -7.46 10.26 -13.60
CA SER A 167 -6.39 9.74 -12.73
C SER A 167 -6.56 8.24 -12.45
N ARG A 168 -5.45 7.52 -12.20
CA ARG A 168 -5.47 6.09 -11.82
C ARG A 168 -6.39 5.83 -10.63
N SER A 169 -6.28 6.66 -9.60
CA SER A 169 -7.06 6.53 -8.36
C SER A 169 -8.57 6.53 -8.63
N ASN A 170 -9.06 7.41 -9.50
CA ASN A 170 -10.47 7.53 -9.83
C ASN A 170 -10.98 6.40 -10.73
N LEU A 171 -10.11 5.81 -11.55
CA LEU A 171 -10.41 4.63 -12.36
C LEU A 171 -10.53 3.38 -11.47
N ILE A 172 -9.56 3.15 -10.57
CA ILE A 172 -9.56 2.01 -9.65
C ILE A 172 -10.74 2.07 -8.68
N SER A 173 -10.95 3.23 -8.04
CA SER A 173 -12.07 3.45 -7.11
C SER A 173 -13.43 3.60 -7.80
N SER A 174 -13.48 3.54 -9.13
CA SER A 174 -14.71 3.70 -9.92
C SER A 174 -15.46 5.02 -9.67
N HIS A 175 -14.76 6.06 -9.22
CA HIS A 175 -15.34 7.40 -9.02
C HIS A 175 -15.60 8.14 -10.34
N THR A 176 -14.92 7.76 -11.42
CA THR A 176 -15.12 8.34 -12.76
C THR A 176 -15.51 7.25 -13.75
N LEU A 177 -16.81 7.17 -14.06
CA LEU A 177 -17.39 6.14 -14.93
C LEU A 177 -17.76 6.66 -16.33
N SER A 178 -17.64 7.96 -16.58
CA SER A 178 -17.96 8.59 -17.88
C SER A 178 -17.18 9.89 -18.07
N CYS A 179 -17.35 10.55 -19.21
CA CYS A 179 -16.79 11.88 -19.47
C CYS A 179 -17.39 13.00 -18.59
N GLY A 180 -18.30 12.65 -17.68
CA GLY A 180 -19.01 13.58 -16.79
C GLY A 180 -20.51 13.63 -17.05
N HIS A 181 -21.02 13.00 -18.13
CA HIS A 181 -22.45 13.01 -18.45
C HIS A 181 -23.28 12.08 -17.56
N LEU A 182 -22.68 11.05 -16.95
CA LEU A 182 -23.36 10.25 -15.93
C LEU A 182 -23.49 10.99 -14.58
N LYS A 183 -22.82 12.13 -14.40
CA LYS A 183 -22.92 12.93 -13.16
C LYS A 183 -24.26 13.66 -13.01
N ASP A 184 -25.16 13.59 -13.99
CA ASP A 184 -26.50 14.17 -13.84
C ASP A 184 -27.48 13.28 -13.05
N ASN A 185 -26.97 12.36 -12.24
CA ASN A 185 -27.72 11.90 -11.09
C ASN A 185 -27.53 12.91 -9.94
N ARG A 186 -28.03 14.15 -10.13
CA ARG A 186 -28.24 15.04 -9.00
C ARG A 186 -29.14 14.29 -8.02
N LYS A 187 -28.52 13.73 -6.97
CA LYS A 187 -29.17 12.96 -5.88
C LYS A 187 -30.44 13.64 -5.36
N TYR A 188 -30.51 14.96 -5.52
CA TYR A 188 -31.63 15.80 -5.12
C TYR A 188 -32.27 16.47 -6.33
N LYS A 189 -33.58 16.26 -6.50
CA LYS A 189 -34.39 16.90 -7.54
C LYS A 189 -34.76 18.32 -7.11
N TYR A 190 -34.31 19.29 -7.90
CA TYR A 190 -34.73 20.68 -7.73
C TYR A 190 -36.18 20.84 -8.22
N VAL A 191 -36.90 21.77 -7.58
CA VAL A 191 -38.19 22.29 -8.02
C VAL A 191 -38.05 23.80 -7.99
N ASP A 192 -38.29 24.44 -9.13
CA ASP A 192 -38.20 25.90 -9.26
C ASP A 192 -36.90 26.47 -8.65
N GLY A 193 -35.75 25.85 -8.95
CA GLY A 193 -34.43 26.29 -8.49
C GLY A 193 -34.14 26.10 -6.99
N ALA A 194 -35.01 25.43 -6.23
CA ALA A 194 -34.79 25.10 -4.82
C ALA A 194 -34.88 23.59 -4.57
N LEU A 195 -34.33 23.12 -3.46
CA LEU A 195 -34.47 21.74 -2.99
C LEU A 195 -35.61 21.67 -1.98
N PRO A 196 -36.78 21.06 -2.30
CA PRO A 196 -37.96 21.08 -1.43
C PRO A 196 -37.68 20.57 -0.01
N TYR A 197 -36.88 19.50 0.13
CA TYR A 197 -36.53 18.94 1.45
C TYR A 197 -35.78 19.92 2.37
N LEU A 198 -35.01 20.87 1.81
CA LEU A 198 -34.32 21.88 2.62
C LEU A 198 -35.27 22.97 3.14
N LEU A 199 -36.38 23.21 2.45
CA LEU A 199 -37.40 24.18 2.86
C LEU A 199 -38.12 23.73 4.14
N THR A 200 -38.30 22.41 4.30
CA THR A 200 -38.97 21.78 5.45
C THR A 200 -37.98 21.15 6.43
N GLY A 201 -36.68 21.46 6.31
CA GLY A 201 -35.64 20.82 7.11
C GLY A 201 -35.75 21.14 8.61
N LYS A 202 -35.20 20.27 9.46
CA LYS A 202 -35.15 20.44 10.92
C LYS A 202 -34.45 21.74 11.33
N ILE A 203 -34.82 22.28 12.50
CA ILE A 203 -34.19 23.46 13.10
C ILE A 203 -32.81 23.05 13.63
N PRO A 204 -31.73 23.81 13.34
CA PRO A 204 -30.40 23.54 13.89
C PRO A 204 -30.38 23.65 15.43
N SER A 205 -29.56 22.84 16.10
CA SER A 205 -29.43 22.83 17.57
C SER A 205 -28.93 24.15 18.16
N ASN A 206 -28.15 24.92 17.40
CA ASN A 206 -27.65 26.23 17.79
C ASN A 206 -28.63 27.38 17.50
N ASN A 207 -29.89 27.09 17.16
CA ASN A 207 -30.91 28.11 16.95
C ASN A 207 -31.50 28.58 18.29
N THR A 208 -31.19 29.81 18.66
CA THR A 208 -31.62 30.40 19.95
C THR A 208 -33.02 31.03 19.90
N SER A 209 -33.56 31.31 18.71
CA SER A 209 -34.86 31.97 18.55
C SER A 209 -36.04 31.00 18.46
N GLY A 210 -35.79 29.72 18.22
CA GLY A 210 -36.79 28.70 17.91
C GLY A 210 -37.31 28.75 16.46
N VAL A 211 -36.86 29.71 15.63
CA VAL A 211 -37.34 29.90 14.25
C VAL A 211 -36.17 30.24 13.33
N LYS A 212 -36.05 29.52 12.20
CA LYS A 212 -35.01 29.80 11.20
C LYS A 212 -35.18 31.20 10.62
N GLY A 213 -34.09 31.94 10.51
CA GLY A 213 -34.13 33.28 9.91
C GLY A 213 -34.66 34.37 10.82
N VAL A 214 -34.90 34.08 12.10
CA VAL A 214 -35.23 35.07 13.13
C VAL A 214 -34.10 35.13 14.14
N SER A 215 -33.56 36.31 14.43
CA SER A 215 -32.47 36.49 15.38
C SER A 215 -32.51 37.87 16.04
N GLN A 216 -32.01 37.99 17.26
CA GLN A 216 -31.88 39.27 17.94
C GLN A 216 -30.55 39.95 17.56
N THR A 217 -30.59 41.26 17.38
CA THR A 217 -29.42 42.10 17.10
C THR A 217 -28.78 42.60 18.39
N LYS A 218 -27.54 43.11 18.32
CA LYS A 218 -26.83 43.70 19.48
C LYS A 218 -27.60 44.86 20.13
N SER A 219 -28.45 45.55 19.36
CA SER A 219 -29.30 46.65 19.85
C SER A 219 -30.63 46.17 20.45
N GLY A 220 -30.82 44.86 20.63
CA GLY A 220 -32.02 44.27 21.21
C GLY A 220 -33.20 44.10 20.26
N LYS A 221 -33.13 44.65 19.03
CA LYS A 221 -34.18 44.51 18.00
C LYS A 221 -34.14 43.11 17.35
N TRP A 222 -35.30 42.61 16.94
CA TRP A 222 -35.46 41.32 16.27
C TRP A 222 -35.45 41.47 14.75
N VAL A 223 -34.57 40.77 14.06
CA VAL A 223 -34.53 40.75 12.58
C VAL A 223 -35.11 39.47 12.04
N SER A 224 -35.81 39.58 10.92
CA SER A 224 -36.40 38.46 10.20
C SER A 224 -35.94 38.44 8.74
N TYR A 225 -35.56 37.26 8.25
CA TYR A 225 -35.11 37.06 6.87
C TYR A 225 -35.44 35.65 6.38
N ILE A 226 -35.55 35.51 5.05
CA ILE A 226 -35.69 34.23 4.36
C ILE A 226 -34.65 34.16 3.25
N THR A 227 -34.09 32.97 3.00
CA THR A 227 -33.15 32.76 1.90
C THR A 227 -33.74 31.74 0.95
N LEU A 228 -33.82 32.10 -0.33
CA LEU A 228 -34.30 31.23 -1.40
C LEU A 228 -33.44 31.44 -2.64
N ARG A 229 -33.04 30.34 -3.33
CA ARG A 229 -32.23 30.38 -4.56
C ARG A 229 -30.95 31.23 -4.43
N LYS A 230 -30.23 31.10 -3.31
CA LYS A 230 -29.02 31.89 -2.99
C LYS A 230 -29.24 33.40 -2.82
N LYS A 231 -30.50 33.88 -2.86
CA LYS A 231 -30.85 35.27 -2.58
C LYS A 231 -31.48 35.38 -1.20
N ARG A 232 -31.00 36.33 -0.39
CA ARG A 232 -31.54 36.66 0.93
C ARG A 232 -32.56 37.78 0.80
N TYR A 233 -33.74 37.58 1.36
CA TYR A 233 -34.81 38.55 1.45
C TYR A 233 -34.94 38.98 2.92
N THR A 234 -34.68 40.25 3.18
CA THR A 234 -34.87 40.84 4.51
C THR A 234 -36.35 41.20 4.67
N LEU A 235 -37.00 40.64 5.69
CA LEU A 235 -38.44 40.80 5.93
C LEU A 235 -38.74 42.00 6.85
N GLY A 236 -37.74 42.44 7.61
CA GLY A 236 -37.81 43.63 8.45
C GLY A 236 -37.07 43.48 9.77
N THR A 237 -37.11 44.56 10.53
CA THR A 237 -36.59 44.66 11.90
C THR A 237 -37.74 45.07 12.82
N PHE A 238 -37.93 44.33 13.91
CA PHE A 238 -39.08 44.40 14.80
C PHE A 238 -38.63 44.64 16.24
N LYS A 239 -39.52 45.22 17.05
CA LYS A 239 -39.29 45.39 18.49
C LYS A 239 -39.58 44.08 19.26
N LYS A 240 -40.63 43.36 18.87
CA LYS A 240 -41.06 42.11 19.49
C LYS A 240 -40.63 40.90 18.67
N LYS A 241 -40.36 39.78 19.35
CA LYS A 241 -39.95 38.52 18.73
C LYS A 241 -41.08 37.93 17.88
N GLU A 242 -42.30 38.05 18.36
CA GLU A 242 -43.52 37.49 17.77
C GLU A 242 -43.80 38.09 16.39
N ASP A 243 -43.55 39.39 16.23
CA ASP A 243 -43.74 40.10 14.97
C ASP A 243 -42.73 39.63 13.91
N ALA A 244 -41.47 39.42 14.33
CA ALA A 244 -40.43 38.85 13.46
C ALA A 244 -40.75 37.41 13.02
N ILE A 245 -41.33 36.61 13.91
CA ILE A 245 -41.80 35.25 13.61
C ILE A 245 -42.99 35.29 12.65
N ARG A 246 -43.94 36.20 12.86
CA ARG A 246 -45.11 36.36 11.97
C ARG A 246 -44.68 36.74 10.55
N ALA A 247 -43.77 37.70 10.43
CA ALA A 247 -43.18 38.08 9.15
C ALA A 247 -42.47 36.89 8.48
N ARG A 248 -41.75 36.09 9.27
CA ARG A 248 -41.06 34.88 8.77
C ARG A 248 -42.05 33.85 8.23
N LYS A 249 -43.11 33.53 8.97
CA LYS A 249 -44.15 32.56 8.58
C LYS A 249 -44.88 33.00 7.31
N LYS A 250 -45.23 34.29 7.22
CA LYS A 250 -45.83 34.86 6.00
C LYS A 250 -44.91 34.65 4.79
N ALA A 251 -43.62 34.90 4.94
CA ALA A 251 -42.66 34.65 3.87
C ALA A 251 -42.51 33.15 3.52
N GLU A 252 -42.68 32.22 4.46
CA GLU A 252 -42.70 30.78 4.12
C GLU A 252 -43.91 30.42 3.27
N ILE A 253 -45.07 31.01 3.57
CA ILE A 253 -46.28 30.86 2.75
C ILE A 253 -46.02 31.40 1.34
N ASP A 254 -45.52 32.62 1.22
CA ASP A 254 -45.36 33.29 -0.08
C ASP A 254 -44.25 32.64 -0.95
N PHE A 255 -43.13 32.23 -0.34
CA PHE A 255 -41.94 31.78 -1.07
C PHE A 255 -41.76 30.26 -1.10
N PHE A 256 -42.12 29.52 -0.04
CA PHE A 256 -41.82 28.09 0.07
C PHE A 256 -43.01 27.20 -0.31
N LEU A 257 -44.24 27.53 0.10
CA LEU A 257 -45.42 26.69 -0.20
C LEU A 257 -45.60 26.39 -1.70
N PRO A 258 -45.48 27.36 -2.63
CA PRO A 258 -45.64 27.07 -4.06
C PRO A 258 -44.64 26.01 -4.58
N ILE A 259 -43.43 25.98 -4.03
CA ILE A 259 -42.38 25.03 -4.42
C ILE A 259 -42.65 23.64 -3.81
N ILE A 260 -43.15 23.61 -2.57
CA ILE A 260 -43.49 22.38 -1.86
C ILE A 260 -44.69 21.70 -2.53
N GLU A 261 -45.74 22.44 -2.86
CA GLU A 261 -46.94 21.92 -3.53
C GLU A 261 -46.60 21.34 -4.91
N LYS A 262 -45.77 22.05 -5.71
CA LYS A 262 -45.28 21.55 -6.99
C LYS A 262 -44.49 20.24 -6.85
N ASP A 263 -43.67 20.10 -5.80
CA ASP A 263 -42.96 18.85 -5.52
C ASP A 263 -43.92 17.70 -5.18
N GLN A 264 -44.94 17.98 -4.36
CA GLN A 264 -45.95 16.99 -3.96
C GLN A 264 -46.79 16.50 -5.14
N MET A 265 -47.31 17.42 -5.97
CA MET A 265 -48.07 17.08 -7.17
C MET A 265 -47.24 16.21 -8.13
N ARG A 266 -45.96 16.54 -8.31
CA ARG A 266 -45.03 15.74 -9.14
C ARG A 266 -44.84 14.33 -8.59
N LYS A 267 -44.67 14.17 -7.27
CA LYS A 267 -44.51 12.86 -6.62
C LYS A 267 -45.75 11.98 -6.80
N GLN A 268 -46.95 12.56 -6.65
CA GLN A 268 -48.22 11.85 -6.86
C GLN A 268 -48.35 11.33 -8.31
N LYS A 269 -48.07 12.17 -9.32
CA LYS A 269 -48.05 11.76 -10.74
C LYS A 269 -47.07 10.62 -11.03
N THR A 270 -45.92 10.62 -10.36
CA THR A 270 -44.88 9.60 -10.57
C THR A 270 -45.28 8.26 -9.92
N LYS A 271 -45.96 8.29 -8.78
CA LYS A 271 -46.48 7.09 -8.09
C LYS A 271 -47.59 6.42 -8.92
N HIS A 272 -48.56 7.20 -9.39
CA HIS A 272 -49.68 6.72 -10.21
C HIS A 272 -49.25 6.08 -11.54
N ARG A 273 -48.12 6.50 -12.11
CA ARG A 273 -47.57 5.93 -13.36
C ARG A 273 -46.82 4.61 -13.13
N LYS A 274 -46.30 4.36 -11.93
CA LYS A 274 -45.61 3.10 -11.57
C LYS A 274 -46.57 1.98 -11.16
N GLU A 275 -47.78 2.33 -10.74
CA GLU A 275 -48.83 1.37 -10.35
C GLU A 275 -49.71 0.93 -11.55
N ARG A 276 -49.46 1.49 -12.74
CA ARG A 276 -50.19 1.19 -14.00
C ARG A 276 -49.36 0.38 -15.02
N VAL A 277 -48.16 -0.05 -14.65
CA VAL A 277 -47.26 -0.92 -15.43
C VAL A 277 -47.00 -2.15 -14.59
#